data_AF-A0A7X7EQN5-F1
#
_entry.id   AF-A0A7X7EQN5-F1
#
_cell.length_a   1.000
_cell.length_b   1.000
_cell.length_c   1.000
_cell.angle_alpha   90.00
_cell.angle_beta   90.00
_cell.angle_gamma   90.00
#
_symmetry.space_group_name_H-M   'P 1'
#
loop_
_entity.id
_entity.type
_entity.pdbx_description
1 polymer ?
#
loop_
_entity_poly.entity_id
_entity_poly.type
_entity_poly.pdbx_seq_one_letter_code
_entity_poly.pdbx_strand_id
1 'polypeptide(L)'
;MRLQIINAVNKQRNIKLVIAYQGTRYKGWQRQPDVMTVQETVELALQQILARPVQIRGASRTDAGVHAQGQVANFIVENCPIPTHAFADILNGKLPDDIAVRSSVDVPLEFHASRDALHKTYHYRIFNSGLKDVMYH
;
A
#
# COMPACT_ATOMS: atom_id res chain seq x y z
N MET A 1 -2.73 -37.79 28.30
CA MET A 1 -3.33 -36.82 29.23
C MET A 1 -3.28 -35.44 28.56
N ARG A 2 -4.45 -34.97 28.10
CA ARG A 2 -4.80 -33.64 27.55
C ARG A 2 -3.71 -32.76 26.91
N LEU A 3 -3.75 -32.70 25.58
CA LEU A 3 -3.39 -31.52 24.78
C LEU A 3 -4.15 -30.30 25.31
N GLN A 4 -3.42 -29.31 25.84
CA GLN A 4 -3.98 -27.97 26.02
C GLN A 4 -4.10 -27.35 24.62
N ILE A 5 -5.32 -27.38 24.09
CA ILE A 5 -5.74 -26.54 22.98
C ILE A 5 -5.60 -25.10 23.51
N ILE A 6 -4.51 -24.44 23.13
CA ILE A 6 -4.35 -23.01 23.35
C ILE A 6 -5.47 -22.37 22.55
N ASN A 7 -6.41 -21.72 23.25
CA ASN A 7 -7.44 -20.89 22.65
C ASN A 7 -6.73 -19.89 21.73
N ALA A 8 -6.79 -20.14 20.42
CA ALA A 8 -6.35 -19.18 19.42
C ALA A 8 -7.31 -18.00 19.52
N VAL A 9 -6.91 -16.97 20.27
CA VAL A 9 -7.54 -15.66 20.19
C VAL A 9 -7.45 -15.29 18.72
N ASN A 10 -8.60 -15.23 18.06
CA ASN A 10 -8.73 -14.84 16.66
C ASN A 10 -8.28 -13.37 16.55
N LYS A 11 -6.96 -13.14 16.42
CA LYS A 11 -6.38 -11.79 16.54
C LYS A 11 -6.42 -11.13 15.18
N GLN A 12 -7.55 -10.49 14.89
CA GLN A 12 -7.67 -9.60 13.76
C GLN A 12 -6.82 -8.35 14.01
N ARG A 13 -6.08 -7.90 12.99
CA ARG A 13 -5.28 -6.69 13.01
C ARG A 13 -5.55 -5.87 11.76
N ASN A 14 -5.54 -4.55 11.91
CA ASN A 14 -5.60 -3.61 10.81
C ASN A 14 -4.21 -2.99 10.66
N ILE A 15 -3.61 -3.16 9.50
CA ILE A 15 -2.24 -2.74 9.22
C ILE A 15 -2.29 -1.53 8.30
N LYS A 16 -1.71 -0.42 8.76
CA LYS A 16 -1.51 0.79 7.95
C LYS A 16 -0.16 0.74 7.27
N LEU A 17 -0.15 0.99 5.97
CA LEU A 17 1.03 1.17 5.13
C LEU A 17 1.17 2.64 4.71
N VAL A 18 2.41 3.11 4.60
CA VAL A 18 2.76 4.35 3.90
C VAL A 18 3.52 3.96 2.65
N ILE A 19 2.98 4.29 1.47
CA ILE A 19 3.44 3.79 0.17
C ILE A 19 3.90 4.97 -0.68
N ALA A 20 5.10 4.88 -1.23
CA ALA A 20 5.61 5.77 -2.25
C ALA A 20 5.65 5.03 -3.60
N TYR A 21 5.39 5.73 -4.70
CA TYR A 21 5.47 5.14 -6.02
C TYR A 21 5.71 6.17 -7.13
N GLN A 22 6.37 5.71 -8.20
CA GLN A 22 6.42 6.41 -9.47
C GLN A 22 5.25 5.95 -10.35
N GLY A 23 4.25 6.82 -10.55
CA GLY A 23 3.00 6.46 -11.22
C GLY A 23 3.08 6.25 -12.73
N THR A 24 4.20 6.56 -13.39
CA THR A 24 4.34 6.62 -14.85
C THR A 24 3.93 5.32 -15.56
N ARG A 25 4.18 4.16 -14.94
CA ARG A 25 3.87 2.84 -15.51
C ARG A 25 2.45 2.35 -15.19
N TYR A 26 1.68 3.08 -14.38
CA TYR A 26 0.42 2.63 -13.82
C TYR A 26 -0.76 3.47 -14.31
N LYS A 27 -1.92 2.82 -14.48
CA LYS A 27 -3.22 3.48 -14.74
C LYS A 27 -3.87 3.98 -13.45
N GLY A 28 -3.05 4.61 -12.62
CA GLY A 28 -3.43 5.21 -11.35
C GLY A 28 -3.37 4.25 -10.17
N TRP A 29 -3.90 4.72 -9.04
CA TRP A 29 -3.96 3.93 -7.82
C TRP A 29 -4.95 2.77 -7.92
N GLN A 30 -6.20 3.06 -8.27
CA GLN A 30 -7.34 2.16 -8.06
C GLN A 30 -7.30 0.97 -9.01
N ARG A 31 -7.48 -0.24 -8.46
CA ARG A 31 -7.62 -1.48 -9.26
C ARG A 31 -8.76 -1.36 -10.27
N GLN A 32 -8.46 -1.73 -11.51
CA GLN A 32 -9.36 -1.69 -12.66
C GLN A 32 -9.08 -2.93 -13.54
N PRO A 33 -10.08 -3.42 -14.30
CA PRO A 33 -9.87 -4.54 -15.23
C PRO A 33 -8.82 -4.21 -16.30
N ASP A 34 -8.02 -5.21 -16.67
CA ASP A 34 -7.12 -5.22 -17.83
C ASP A 34 -6.03 -4.13 -17.86
N VAL A 35 -5.77 -3.47 -16.73
CA VAL A 35 -4.73 -2.43 -16.63
C VAL A 35 -3.92 -2.56 -15.35
N MET A 36 -2.62 -2.29 -15.45
CA MET A 36 -1.73 -2.30 -14.29
C MET A 36 -1.98 -1.08 -13.40
N THR A 37 -2.22 -1.31 -12.11
CA THR A 37 -2.52 -0.27 -11.12
C THR A 37 -1.68 -0.48 -9.86
N VAL A 38 -1.40 0.60 -9.13
CA VAL A 38 -0.57 0.50 -7.91
C VAL A 38 -1.26 -0.37 -6.85
N GLN A 39 -2.57 -0.23 -6.67
CA GLN A 39 -3.33 -1.02 -5.71
C GLN A 39 -3.20 -2.51 -6.01
N GLU A 40 -3.45 -2.94 -7.25
CA GLU A 40 -3.38 -4.35 -7.61
C GLU A 40 -1.96 -4.90 -7.44
N THR A 41 -0.92 -4.14 -7.79
CA THR A 41 0.47 -4.57 -7.58
C THR A 41 0.77 -4.82 -6.10
N VAL A 42 0.32 -3.95 -5.21
CA VAL A 42 0.48 -4.14 -3.76
C VAL A 42 -0.37 -5.30 -3.23
N GLU A 43 -1.61 -5.45 -3.71
CA GLU A 43 -2.49 -6.57 -3.35
C GLU A 43 -1.92 -7.93 -3.77
N LEU A 44 -1.32 -8.02 -4.97
CA LEU A 44 -0.65 -9.23 -5.46
C LEU A 44 0.60 -9.56 -4.63
N ALA A 45 1.40 -8.56 -4.25
CA ALA A 45 2.54 -8.77 -3.35
C ALA A 45 2.08 -9.29 -1.97
N LEU A 46 1.02 -8.69 -1.40
CA LEU A 46 0.40 -9.17 -0.17
C LEU A 46 -0.14 -10.59 -0.30
N GLN A 47 -0.76 -10.93 -1.43
CA GLN A 47 -1.28 -12.27 -1.69
C GLN A 47 -0.15 -13.31 -1.72
N GLN A 48 1.01 -12.99 -2.28
CA GLN A 48 2.17 -13.89 -2.24
C GLN A 48 2.68 -14.12 -0.81
N ILE A 49 2.63 -13.10 0.05
CA ILE A 49 3.09 -13.18 1.45
C ILE A 49 2.09 -13.95 2.33
N LEU A 50 0.79 -13.71 2.12
CA LEU A 50 -0.28 -14.19 3.00
C LEU A 50 -1.00 -15.42 2.46
N ALA A 51 -0.63 -15.90 1.28
CA ALA A 51 -1.21 -17.05 0.58
C ALA A 51 -2.75 -16.96 0.41
N ARG A 52 -3.30 -15.74 0.41
CA ARG A 52 -4.73 -15.47 0.22
C ARG A 52 -4.93 -14.08 -0.40
N PRO A 53 -6.02 -13.86 -1.16
CA PRO A 53 -6.35 -12.53 -1.64
C PRO A 53 -6.49 -11.55 -0.48
N VAL A 54 -5.93 -10.34 -0.66
CA VAL A 54 -6.05 -9.24 0.29
C VAL A 54 -6.49 -8.01 -0.47
N GLN A 55 -7.51 -7.34 0.04
CA GLN A 55 -7.94 -6.04 -0.45
C GLN A 55 -7.35 -4.95 0.43
N ILE A 56 -6.71 -3.96 -0.18
CA ILE A 56 -6.22 -2.77 0.53
C ILE A 56 -7.14 -1.58 0.28
N ARG A 57 -7.25 -0.70 1.27
CA ARG A 57 -8.03 0.55 1.20
C ARG A 57 -7.07 1.73 1.19
N GLY A 58 -7.00 2.46 0.08
CA GLY A 58 -6.17 3.65 -0.05
C GLY A 58 -6.82 4.90 0.55
N ALA A 59 -5.99 5.87 0.96
CA ALA A 59 -6.44 7.16 1.45
C ALA A 59 -6.98 8.06 0.34
N SER A 60 -6.39 7.97 -0.85
CA SER A 60 -6.82 8.72 -2.02
C SER A 60 -6.78 7.89 -3.29
N ARG A 61 -7.53 8.32 -4.31
CA ARG A 61 -7.29 7.87 -5.68
C ARG A 61 -6.27 8.82 -6.32
N THR A 62 -5.44 8.27 -7.21
CA THR A 62 -4.56 9.04 -8.08
C THR A 62 -4.81 8.59 -9.50
N ASP A 63 -4.75 9.55 -10.43
CA ASP A 63 -4.94 9.30 -11.85
C ASP A 63 -3.69 8.64 -12.47
N ALA A 64 -3.83 8.15 -13.70
CA ALA A 64 -2.73 7.56 -14.44
C ALA A 64 -1.53 8.51 -14.51
N GLY A 65 -0.33 7.99 -14.25
CA GLY A 65 0.92 8.77 -14.27
C GLY A 65 1.21 9.56 -13.00
N VAL A 66 0.25 9.80 -12.10
CA VAL A 66 0.47 10.60 -10.88
C VAL A 66 1.36 9.84 -9.89
N HIS A 67 2.40 10.50 -9.37
CA HIS A 67 3.29 9.95 -8.35
C HIS A 67 2.73 10.13 -6.93
N ALA A 68 3.22 9.34 -5.98
CA ALA A 68 3.00 9.60 -4.56
C ALA A 68 4.27 9.41 -3.74
N GLN A 69 4.50 10.30 -2.78
CA GLN A 69 5.54 10.14 -1.78
C GLN A 69 5.06 9.44 -0.51
N GLY A 70 3.74 9.36 -0.28
CA GLY A 70 3.18 8.86 0.97
C GLY A 70 1.69 8.58 0.89
N GLN A 71 1.27 7.82 -0.11
CA GLN A 71 -0.09 7.27 -0.15
C GLN A 71 -0.29 6.35 1.05
N VAL A 72 -1.24 6.66 1.91
CA VAL A 72 -1.61 5.80 3.04
C VAL A 72 -2.59 4.74 2.56
N ALA A 73 -2.41 3.50 2.99
CA ALA A 73 -3.39 2.44 2.78
C ALA A 73 -3.53 1.57 4.02
N ASN A 74 -4.63 0.85 4.17
CA ASN A 74 -4.78 -0.14 5.22
C ASN A 74 -5.45 -1.44 4.76
N PHE A 75 -5.14 -2.53 5.44
CA PHE A 75 -5.72 -3.85 5.17
C PHE A 75 -5.84 -4.67 6.46
N ILE A 76 -6.72 -5.66 6.43
CA ILE A 76 -7.01 -6.50 7.58
C ILE A 76 -6.36 -7.88 7.44
N VAL A 77 -5.73 -8.32 8.51
CA VAL A 77 -5.20 -9.68 8.64
C VAL A 77 -5.74 -10.39 9.87
N GLU A 78 -5.91 -11.71 9.75
CA GLU A 78 -6.39 -12.58 10.82
C GLU A 78 -5.34 -13.65 11.06
N ASN A 79 -5.04 -13.89 12.35
CA ASN A 79 -4.10 -14.95 12.79
C ASN A 79 -2.74 -14.93 12.06
N CYS A 80 -2.33 -13.75 11.59
CA CYS A 80 -1.07 -13.59 10.88
C CYS A 80 0.08 -13.48 11.90
N PRO A 81 1.11 -14.34 11.85
CA PRO A 81 2.24 -14.28 12.78
C PRO A 81 3.25 -13.19 12.42
N ILE A 82 3.16 -12.59 11.23
CA ILE A 82 4.09 -11.57 10.75
C ILE A 82 3.99 -10.33 11.65
N PRO A 83 5.07 -9.91 12.33
CA PRO A 83 5.08 -8.68 13.10
C PRO A 83 4.81 -7.47 12.20
N THR A 84 4.05 -6.49 12.68
CA THR A 84 3.56 -5.43 11.77
C THR A 84 4.68 -4.59 11.18
N HIS A 85 5.77 -4.35 11.92
CA HIS A 85 6.94 -3.62 11.41
C HIS A 85 7.66 -4.35 10.25
N ALA A 86 7.53 -5.68 10.16
CA ALA A 86 8.22 -6.47 9.13
C ALA A 86 7.51 -6.41 7.76
N PHE A 87 6.26 -5.98 7.69
CA PHE A 87 5.53 -5.93 6.41
C PHE A 87 6.19 -5.00 5.40
N ALA A 88 6.73 -3.86 5.83
CA ALA A 88 7.41 -2.93 4.93
C ALA A 88 8.58 -3.61 4.20
N ASP A 89 9.48 -4.25 4.96
CA ASP A 89 10.66 -4.91 4.39
C ASP A 89 10.29 -6.11 3.50
N ILE A 90 9.34 -6.94 3.96
CA ILE A 90 8.89 -8.11 3.19
C ILE A 90 8.22 -7.66 1.88
N LEU A 91 7.36 -6.64 1.92
CA LEU A 91 6.70 -6.10 0.73
C LEU A 91 7.71 -5.50 -0.23
N ASN A 92 8.69 -4.72 0.26
CA ASN A 92 9.73 -4.14 -0.58
C ASN A 92 10.59 -5.21 -1.28
N GLY A 93 10.76 -6.39 -0.69
CA GLY A 93 11.39 -7.54 -1.35
C GLY A 93 10.56 -8.22 -2.44
N LYS A 94 9.29 -7.84 -2.61
CA LYS A 94 8.34 -8.41 -3.60
C LYS A 94 7.80 -7.39 -4.60
N LEU A 95 7.80 -6.11 -4.22
CA LEU A 95 7.34 -5.01 -5.05
C LEU A 95 8.39 -4.66 -6.12
N PRO A 96 7.95 -4.12 -7.28
CA PRO A 96 8.86 -3.56 -8.27
C PRO A 96 9.52 -2.27 -7.75
N ASP A 97 10.66 -1.90 -8.31
CA ASP A 97 11.49 -0.76 -7.86
C ASP A 97 10.78 0.60 -7.89
N ASP A 98 9.67 0.73 -8.63
CA ASP A 98 8.84 1.92 -8.72
C ASP A 98 7.72 1.99 -7.67
N ILE A 99 7.64 1.03 -6.72
CA ILE A 99 6.76 1.07 -5.55
C ILE A 99 7.54 0.67 -4.29
N ALA A 100 7.49 1.51 -3.26
CA ALA A 100 8.11 1.25 -1.97
C ALA A 100 7.14 1.48 -0.81
N VAL A 101 7.10 0.54 0.13
CA VAL A 101 6.45 0.68 1.43
C VAL A 101 7.45 1.27 2.42
N ARG A 102 7.20 2.51 2.87
CA ARG A 102 8.07 3.26 3.79
C ARG A 102 7.91 2.85 5.24
N SER A 103 6.72 2.42 5.63
CA SER A 103 6.43 2.00 7.01
C SER A 103 5.16 1.17 7.07
N SER A 104 5.10 0.26 8.04
CA SER A 104 3.93 -0.52 8.38
C SER A 104 3.68 -0.53 9.89
N VAL A 105 2.46 -0.19 10.32
CA VAL A 105 2.11 -0.10 11.75
C VAL A 105 0.72 -0.68 12.02
N ASP A 106 0.52 -1.23 13.22
CA ASP A 106 -0.82 -1.60 13.67
C ASP A 106 -1.63 -0.33 13.92
N VAL A 107 -2.90 -0.38 13.55
CA VAL A 107 -3.89 0.67 13.79
C VAL A 107 -5.17 0.06 14.36
N PRO A 108 -6.05 0.85 14.98
CA PRO A 108 -7.35 0.36 15.43
C PRO A 108 -8.14 -0.32 14.29
N LEU A 109 -8.99 -1.30 14.61
CA LEU A 109 -9.74 -2.05 13.59
C LEU A 109 -10.71 -1.15 12.81
N GLU A 110 -11.21 -0.11 13.45
CA GLU A 110 -12.08 0.93 12.90
C GLU A 110 -11.37 1.89 11.94
N PHE A 111 -10.03 1.94 11.97
CA PHE A 111 -9.25 2.85 11.13
C PHE A 111 -9.52 2.60 9.63
N HIS A 112 -9.73 3.69 8.91
CA HIS A 112 -9.97 3.71 7.48
C HIS A 112 -9.16 4.82 6.81
N ALA A 113 -8.16 4.43 6.00
CA ALA A 113 -7.18 5.33 5.40
C ALA A 113 -7.79 6.57 4.71
N SER A 114 -8.96 6.43 4.06
CA SER A 114 -9.63 7.54 3.39
C SER A 114 -10.47 8.43 4.32
N ARG A 115 -11.19 7.85 5.30
CA ARG A 115 -12.14 8.60 6.13
C ARG A 115 -11.45 9.33 7.28
N ASP A 116 -10.39 8.73 7.80
CA ASP A 116 -9.63 9.29 8.93
C ASP A 116 -8.48 10.20 8.47
N ALA A 117 -8.34 10.42 7.16
CA ALA A 117 -7.38 11.37 6.63
C ALA A 117 -7.85 12.80 6.89
N LEU A 118 -7.12 13.54 7.72
CA LEU A 118 -7.42 14.95 8.02
C LEU A 118 -7.10 15.88 6.84
N HIS A 119 -5.98 15.62 6.15
CA HIS A 119 -5.50 16.45 5.04
C HIS A 119 -4.83 15.59 3.98
N LYS A 120 -4.82 16.08 2.75
CA LYS A 120 -4.07 15.52 1.61
C LYS A 120 -3.27 16.65 0.99
N THR A 121 -1.97 16.44 0.82
CA THR A 121 -1.07 17.43 0.23
C THR A 121 -0.66 16.98 -1.16
N TYR A 122 -0.83 17.86 -2.14
CA TYR A 122 -0.44 17.63 -3.53
C TYR A 122 0.66 18.63 -3.90
N HIS A 123 1.70 18.15 -4.57
CA HIS A 123 2.80 19.00 -5.06
C HIS A 123 2.90 18.86 -6.57
N TYR A 124 2.75 19.99 -7.26
CA TYR A 124 2.95 20.11 -8.69
C TYR A 124 4.30 20.73 -8.95
N ARG A 125 5.13 20.04 -9.73
CA ARG A 125 6.36 20.59 -10.27
C ARG A 125 6.08 21.00 -11.71
N ILE A 126 6.44 22.23 -12.06
CA ILE A 126 6.31 22.75 -13.42
C ILE A 126 7.72 23.12 -13.91
N PHE A 127 8.14 22.51 -15.01
CA PHE A 127 9.35 22.93 -15.71
C PHE A 127 9.01 24.06 -16.67
N ASN A 128 9.56 25.24 -16.42
CA ASN A 128 9.26 26.45 -17.20
C ASN A 128 10.50 26.91 -17.99
N SER A 129 10.73 26.31 -19.14
CA SER A 129 11.83 26.64 -20.05
C SER A 129 11.35 26.61 -21.50
N GLY A 130 11.96 27.43 -22.36
CA GLY A 130 11.74 27.36 -23.81
C GLY A 130 12.41 26.15 -24.48
N LEU A 131 13.23 25.41 -23.75
CA LEU A 131 13.90 24.20 -24.20
C LEU A 131 13.35 22.98 -23.47
N LYS A 132 13.25 21.85 -24.16
CA LYS A 132 12.87 20.56 -23.56
C LYS A 132 13.98 20.06 -22.64
N ASP A 133 13.61 19.56 -21.46
CA ASP A 133 14.50 18.80 -20.59
C ASP A 133 14.12 17.31 -20.62
N VAL A 134 15.09 16.46 -20.96
CA VAL A 134 14.91 15.00 -21.06
C VAL A 134 14.97 14.31 -19.69
N MET A 135 15.51 14.98 -18.69
CA MET A 135 15.60 14.50 -17.30
C MET A 135 14.40 14.95 -16.46
N TYR A 136 13.55 15.81 -17.01
CA TYR A 136 12.31 16.20 -16.36
C TYR A 136 11.27 15.10 -16.54
N HIS A 137 10.84 14.50 -15.42
CA HIS A 137 9.81 13.48 -15.35
C HIS A 137 8.51 14.09 -14.81
#